data_AF-A0A8H5EVD0-F1
#
_entry.id   AF-A0A8H5EVD0-F1
#
_cell.length_a   1.000
_cell.length_b   1.000
_cell.length_c   1.000
_cell.angle_alpha   90.00
_cell.angle_beta   90.00
_cell.angle_gamma   90.00
#
_symmetry.space_group_name_H-M   'P 1'
#
loop_
_entity.id
_entity.type
_entity.pdbx_description
1 polymer ?
#
loop_
_entity_poly.entity_id
_entity_poly.type
_entity_poly.pdbx_seq_one_letter_code
_entity_poly.pdbx_strand_id
1 'polypeptide(L)'
;MNRTVRNNTAKPKKNKPKGLHKKNNKPKTSAQSTQTQCQNLTLYDWLQVIDYIDDHPELTQLQIVNYFSSCPDSEGGALKFSQGTLSKKLKSDAKAELRERAQSHPDALSGKRARIVTRPDVERCLVIWVESMENRGETVTGPMLSEKRRRIEEMLKVPDEERLKGSGWLTSFKKAYHMHERRHHGEAGSVDLSAVEQERKVLQVVLAKFKPEDRWNADETSFFPSLAPDRGLCTRELSGKKKSKFRISVLVITNQTGTEKQKLLFIGCYARPRCFNKKDPARMRPPLYYHFNKKAWMTMVIFEE
;
A
#
# COMPACT_ATOMS: atom_id res chain seq x y z
N MET A 1 -44.89 -6.43 -43.60
CA MET A 1 -44.25 -7.57 -44.29
C MET A 1 -43.08 -8.07 -43.45
N ASN A 2 -43.16 -9.35 -43.09
CA ASN A 2 -42.15 -10.30 -42.60
C ASN A 2 -41.00 -9.86 -41.68
N ARG A 3 -41.08 -10.43 -40.46
CA ARG A 3 -40.01 -10.64 -39.48
C ARG A 3 -38.83 -11.40 -40.09
N THR A 4 -37.61 -10.97 -39.73
CA THR A 4 -36.48 -11.89 -39.53
C THR A 4 -35.84 -11.56 -38.18
N VAL A 5 -36.22 -12.32 -37.16
CA VAL A 5 -35.62 -12.28 -35.82
C VAL A 5 -34.33 -13.10 -35.88
N ARG A 6 -33.16 -12.45 -35.74
CA ARG A 6 -31.90 -13.16 -35.45
C ARG A 6 -31.82 -13.38 -33.94
N ASN A 7 -32.00 -14.63 -33.53
CA ASN A 7 -31.70 -15.08 -32.17
C ASN A 7 -30.20 -15.05 -31.93
N ASN A 8 -29.71 -14.01 -31.24
CA ASN A 8 -28.39 -14.00 -30.62
C ASN A 8 -28.55 -14.31 -29.13
N THR A 9 -28.43 -15.57 -28.75
CA THR A 9 -28.30 -16.00 -27.36
C THR A 9 -26.90 -15.66 -26.84
N ALA A 10 -26.68 -14.39 -26.46
CA ALA A 10 -25.51 -14.00 -25.69
C ALA A 10 -25.76 -14.33 -24.21
N LYS A 11 -25.02 -15.32 -23.69
CA LYS A 11 -25.04 -15.71 -22.27
C LYS A 11 -24.73 -14.49 -21.37
N PRO A 12 -25.40 -14.32 -20.22
CA PRO A 12 -25.18 -13.19 -19.34
C PRO A 12 -23.78 -13.26 -18.73
N LYS A 13 -22.94 -12.26 -19.04
CA LYS A 13 -21.66 -12.05 -18.33
C LYS A 13 -21.99 -11.68 -16.88
N LYS A 14 -21.78 -12.62 -15.97
CA LYS A 14 -21.75 -12.35 -14.52
C LYS A 14 -20.60 -11.37 -14.24
N ASN A 15 -20.93 -10.10 -14.00
CA ASN A 15 -19.99 -9.13 -13.48
C ASN A 15 -19.55 -9.59 -12.08
N LYS A 16 -18.31 -10.09 -11.97
CA LYS A 16 -17.67 -10.29 -10.67
C LYS A 16 -17.50 -8.91 -10.01
N PRO A 17 -17.88 -8.72 -8.75
CA PRO A 17 -17.57 -7.49 -8.03
C PRO A 17 -16.04 -7.32 -8.03
N LYS A 18 -15.59 -6.10 -8.37
CA LYS A 18 -14.17 -5.71 -8.29
C LYS A 18 -13.68 -6.05 -6.89
N GLY A 19 -12.84 -7.07 -6.79
CA GLY A 19 -12.25 -7.48 -5.53
C GLY A 19 -11.49 -6.30 -4.93
N LEU A 20 -11.81 -5.98 -3.68
CA LEU A 20 -10.87 -5.33 -2.77
C LEU A 20 -9.51 -5.97 -3.00
N HIS A 21 -8.48 -5.15 -3.24
CA HIS A 21 -7.10 -5.60 -3.22
C HIS A 21 -6.83 -6.27 -1.86
N LYS A 22 -7.03 -7.59 -1.77
CA LYS A 22 -6.51 -8.40 -0.68
C LYS A 22 -5.00 -8.29 -0.80
N LYS A 23 -4.40 -7.53 0.11
CA LYS A 23 -2.95 -7.62 0.36
C LYS A 23 -2.66 -9.10 0.64
N ASN A 24 -1.82 -9.72 -0.18
CA ASN A 24 -1.26 -11.02 0.15
C ASN A 24 -0.31 -10.83 1.33
N ASN A 25 -0.83 -10.89 2.56
CA ASN A 25 -0.05 -10.94 3.80
C ASN A 25 0.51 -12.37 4.04
N LYS A 26 0.72 -13.15 2.98
CA LYS A 26 1.31 -14.49 3.12
C LYS A 26 2.81 -14.33 3.43
N PRO A 27 3.35 -15.05 4.43
CA PRO A 27 4.77 -15.01 4.74
C PRO A 27 5.58 -15.44 3.52
N LYS A 28 6.78 -14.85 3.36
CA LYS A 28 7.64 -15.17 2.22
C LYS A 28 8.18 -16.60 2.38
N THR A 29 7.80 -17.51 1.48
CA THR A 29 8.35 -18.88 1.41
C THR A 29 9.62 -18.93 0.56
N SER A 30 10.48 -19.92 0.82
CA SER A 30 11.67 -20.23 0.01
C SER A 30 11.44 -21.33 -1.02
N ALA A 31 10.22 -21.86 -1.09
CA ALA A 31 9.84 -22.93 -1.97
C ALA A 31 10.02 -22.55 -3.47
N GLN A 32 10.50 -23.51 -4.27
CA GLN A 32 10.97 -23.28 -5.64
C GLN A 32 10.06 -23.96 -6.69
N SER A 33 9.74 -23.24 -7.77
CA SER A 33 9.13 -23.82 -8.98
C SER A 33 10.17 -24.09 -10.09
N THR A 34 11.24 -23.29 -10.22
CA THR A 34 12.18 -23.38 -11.37
C THR A 34 13.63 -22.94 -11.10
N GLN A 35 14.07 -22.76 -9.85
CA GLN A 35 15.43 -22.25 -9.57
C GLN A 35 16.49 -23.33 -9.33
N THR A 36 17.68 -23.11 -9.93
CA THR A 36 18.83 -24.02 -9.98
C THR A 36 19.77 -23.95 -8.76
N GLN A 37 19.57 -23.01 -7.82
CA GLN A 37 20.50 -22.75 -6.71
C GLN A 37 19.87 -23.03 -5.35
N CYS A 38 20.58 -23.74 -4.47
CA CYS A 38 20.15 -23.98 -3.08
C CYS A 38 20.07 -22.65 -2.31
N GLN A 39 18.91 -22.37 -1.71
CA GLN A 39 18.72 -21.24 -0.81
C GLN A 39 18.33 -21.71 0.59
N ASN A 40 18.71 -20.93 1.60
CA ASN A 40 18.25 -21.18 2.97
C ASN A 40 16.72 -21.08 3.04
N LEU A 41 16.14 -22.02 3.77
CA LEU A 41 14.72 -22.05 4.12
C LEU A 41 14.35 -20.87 5.02
N THR A 42 13.11 -20.38 4.88
CA THR A 42 12.56 -19.37 5.79
C THR A 42 12.14 -20.00 7.12
N LEU A 43 11.88 -19.18 8.13
CA LEU A 43 11.35 -19.68 9.40
C LEU A 43 9.98 -20.35 9.19
N TYR A 44 9.13 -19.78 8.34
CA TYR A 44 7.86 -20.37 7.94
C TYR A 44 8.04 -21.78 7.35
N ASP A 45 9.00 -21.96 6.44
CA ASP A 45 9.25 -23.27 5.83
C ASP A 45 9.75 -24.28 6.87
N TRP A 46 10.62 -23.87 7.80
CA TRP A 46 11.07 -24.74 8.88
C TRP A 46 9.95 -25.14 9.84
N LEU A 47 9.01 -24.23 10.14
CA LEU A 47 7.86 -24.55 10.98
C LEU A 47 6.93 -25.55 10.29
N GLN A 48 6.64 -25.38 8.99
CA GLN A 48 5.87 -26.38 8.23
C GLN A 48 6.53 -27.77 8.24
N VAL A 49 7.86 -27.82 8.11
CA VAL A 49 8.60 -29.09 8.20
C VAL A 49 8.50 -29.68 9.60
N ILE A 50 8.62 -28.88 10.66
CA ILE A 50 8.52 -29.35 12.05
C ILE A 50 7.11 -29.84 12.37
N ASP A 51 6.07 -29.10 11.97
CA ASP A 51 4.68 -29.48 12.22
C ASP A 51 4.33 -30.77 11.46
N TYR A 52 4.79 -30.93 10.22
CA TYR A 52 4.64 -32.18 9.46
C TYR A 52 5.30 -33.39 10.16
N ILE A 53 6.44 -33.19 10.83
CA ILE A 53 7.14 -34.25 11.57
C ILE A 53 6.38 -34.62 12.84
N ASP A 54 5.84 -33.63 13.53
CA ASP A 54 5.02 -33.85 14.72
C ASP A 54 3.73 -34.63 14.38
N ASP A 55 3.19 -34.42 13.17
CA ASP A 55 2.01 -35.13 12.65
C ASP A 55 2.32 -36.53 12.08
N HIS A 56 3.59 -36.86 11.78
CA HIS A 56 4.01 -38.12 11.16
C HIS A 56 5.23 -38.75 11.88
N PRO A 57 5.07 -39.21 13.15
CA PRO A 57 6.16 -39.74 13.95
C PRO A 57 6.77 -41.05 13.40
N GLU A 58 6.06 -41.74 12.51
CA GLU A 58 6.50 -42.98 11.86
C GLU A 58 7.50 -42.75 10.71
N LEU A 59 7.60 -41.53 10.19
CA LEU A 59 8.46 -41.24 9.04
C LEU A 59 9.91 -40.98 9.47
N THR A 60 10.84 -41.60 8.75
CA THR A 60 12.26 -41.32 8.93
C THR A 60 12.63 -39.94 8.38
N GLN A 61 13.68 -39.32 8.93
CA GLN A 61 14.18 -38.02 8.46
C GLN A 61 14.49 -38.02 6.96
N LEU A 62 14.96 -39.13 6.40
CA LEU A 62 15.25 -39.27 4.97
C LEU A 62 13.95 -39.26 4.14
N GLN A 63 12.90 -39.94 4.60
CA GLN A 63 11.59 -39.92 3.94
C GLN A 63 10.97 -38.52 3.98
N ILE A 64 11.11 -37.79 5.08
CA ILE A 64 10.65 -36.39 5.20
C ILE A 64 11.40 -35.47 4.24
N VAL A 65 12.73 -35.58 4.17
CA VAL A 65 13.54 -34.81 3.21
C VAL A 65 13.10 -35.09 1.77
N ASN A 66 12.86 -36.37 1.44
CA ASN A 66 12.39 -36.75 0.11
C ASN A 66 11.00 -36.18 -0.16
N TYR A 67 10.06 -36.28 0.78
CA TYR A 67 8.71 -35.72 0.67
C TYR A 67 8.76 -34.22 0.34
N PHE A 68 9.45 -33.41 1.15
CA PHE A 68 9.54 -31.96 0.92
C PHE A 68 10.35 -31.57 -0.33
N SER A 69 11.25 -32.44 -0.79
CA SER A 69 12.00 -32.24 -2.04
C SER A 69 11.20 -32.63 -3.28
N SER A 70 10.16 -33.46 -3.15
CA SER A 70 9.38 -34.03 -4.27
C SER A 70 7.91 -33.59 -4.32
N CYS A 71 7.34 -33.01 -3.25
CA CYS A 71 5.96 -32.54 -3.22
C CYS A 71 5.78 -31.17 -3.90
N PRO A 72 4.90 -31.04 -4.93
CA PRO A 72 4.46 -29.77 -5.48
C PRO A 72 3.17 -29.22 -4.82
N ASP A 73 2.53 -29.97 -3.93
CA ASP A 73 1.12 -29.74 -3.60
C ASP A 73 0.91 -28.84 -2.38
N SER A 74 0.96 -27.54 -2.67
CA SER A 74 -0.11 -26.55 -2.42
C SER A 74 0.56 -25.17 -2.34
N GLU A 75 0.58 -24.49 -3.48
CA GLU A 75 1.02 -23.10 -3.68
C GLU A 75 2.52 -22.77 -3.45
N GLY A 76 3.34 -23.66 -2.89
CA GLY A 76 4.73 -23.37 -2.49
C GLY A 76 5.84 -23.74 -3.48
N GLY A 77 5.88 -24.97 -3.98
CA GLY A 77 7.06 -25.54 -4.68
C GLY A 77 7.98 -26.38 -3.76
N ALA A 78 9.06 -26.94 -4.30
CA ALA A 78 9.92 -27.87 -3.56
C ALA A 78 10.81 -27.17 -2.52
N LEU A 79 10.92 -27.75 -1.33
CA LEU A 79 11.81 -27.32 -0.24
C LEU A 79 13.06 -28.22 -0.18
N LYS A 80 14.22 -27.65 -0.51
CA LYS A 80 15.49 -28.40 -0.57
C LYS A 80 16.33 -28.19 0.68
N PHE A 81 16.57 -29.25 1.45
CA PHE A 81 17.48 -29.25 2.60
C PHE A 81 18.07 -30.64 2.83
N SER A 82 19.18 -30.73 3.56
CA SER A 82 19.84 -32.02 3.85
C SER A 82 19.30 -32.64 5.14
N GLN A 83 19.37 -33.97 5.26
CA GLN A 83 19.05 -34.69 6.50
C GLN A 83 19.86 -34.16 7.70
N GLY A 84 21.14 -33.83 7.50
CA GLY A 84 21.98 -33.25 8.55
C GLY A 84 21.51 -31.86 8.99
N THR A 85 20.94 -31.06 8.09
CA THR A 85 20.33 -29.78 8.42
C THR A 85 19.05 -29.98 9.23
N LEU A 86 18.22 -30.95 8.84
CA LEU A 86 17.00 -31.29 9.55
C LEU A 86 17.31 -31.78 10.98
N SER A 87 18.25 -32.71 11.13
CA SER A 87 18.68 -33.22 12.45
C SER A 87 19.15 -32.11 13.38
N LYS A 88 19.93 -31.14 12.88
CA LYS A 88 20.34 -29.96 13.68
C LYS A 88 19.15 -29.10 14.12
N LYS A 89 18.10 -29.01 13.30
CA LYS A 89 16.88 -28.21 13.57
C LYS A 89 15.89 -28.92 14.49
N LEU A 90 15.95 -30.26 14.57
CA LEU A 90 15.10 -31.08 15.42
C LEU A 90 15.61 -31.27 16.85
N LYS A 91 16.85 -30.84 17.16
CA LYS A 91 17.31 -30.79 18.55
C LYS A 91 16.31 -29.98 19.38
N SER A 92 15.93 -30.49 20.57
CA SER A 92 14.89 -29.90 21.43
C SER A 92 15.04 -28.38 21.58
N ASP A 93 16.25 -27.93 21.91
CA ASP A 93 16.57 -26.51 22.09
C ASP A 93 16.37 -25.71 20.79
N ALA A 94 16.86 -26.23 19.66
CA ALA A 94 16.73 -25.57 18.35
C ALA A 94 15.27 -25.51 17.87
N LYS A 95 14.46 -26.53 18.18
CA LYS A 95 13.02 -26.56 17.84
C LYS A 95 12.25 -25.54 18.68
N ALA A 96 12.54 -25.45 19.97
CA ALA A 96 11.95 -24.44 20.86
C ALA A 96 12.32 -23.01 20.42
N GLU A 97 13.60 -22.75 20.13
CA GLU A 97 14.08 -21.45 19.64
C GLU A 97 13.38 -21.01 18.34
N LEU A 98 13.11 -21.92 17.41
CA LEU A 98 12.41 -21.59 16.16
C LEU A 98 10.96 -21.16 16.43
N ARG A 99 10.26 -21.83 17.34
CA ARG A 99 8.89 -21.49 17.73
C ARG A 99 8.84 -20.16 18.48
N GLU A 100 9.74 -19.93 19.42
CA GLU A 100 9.85 -18.65 20.13
C GLU A 100 10.14 -17.50 19.17
N ARG A 101 11.10 -17.70 18.25
CA ARG A 101 11.45 -16.70 17.25
C ARG A 101 10.27 -16.31 16.36
N ALA A 102 9.34 -17.23 16.08
CA ALA A 102 8.15 -16.94 15.28
C ALA A 102 7.26 -15.87 15.93
N GLN A 103 7.31 -15.74 17.26
CA GLN A 103 6.52 -14.79 18.05
C GLN A 103 7.26 -13.46 18.31
N SER A 104 8.53 -13.35 17.91
CA SER A 104 9.38 -12.19 18.27
C SER A 104 8.97 -10.89 17.58
N HIS A 105 8.64 -10.92 16.30
CA HIS A 105 8.20 -9.76 15.54
C HIS A 105 7.33 -10.17 14.33
N PRO A 106 6.48 -9.29 13.79
CA PRO A 106 5.55 -9.63 12.71
C PRO A 106 6.20 -10.24 11.45
N ASP A 107 7.37 -9.74 11.03
CA ASP A 107 8.09 -10.29 9.85
C ASP A 107 8.97 -11.52 10.15
N ALA A 108 8.87 -12.15 11.34
CA ALA A 108 9.82 -13.20 11.77
C ALA A 108 9.79 -14.42 10.86
N LEU A 109 8.59 -14.81 10.41
CA LEU A 109 8.32 -15.95 9.54
C LEU A 109 9.04 -15.85 8.19
N SER A 110 9.18 -14.63 7.65
CA SER A 110 9.88 -14.37 6.37
C SER A 110 11.41 -14.48 6.49
N GLY A 111 11.96 -14.57 7.69
CA GLY A 111 13.39 -14.49 7.95
C GLY A 111 14.12 -15.83 7.79
N LYS A 112 15.12 -15.89 6.91
CA LYS A 112 15.97 -17.08 6.67
C LYS A 112 17.05 -17.34 7.74
N ARG A 113 17.38 -16.34 8.55
CA ARG A 113 18.39 -16.41 9.63
C ARG A 113 17.90 -15.65 10.84
N ALA A 114 18.26 -16.12 12.03
CA ALA A 114 18.00 -15.38 13.26
C ALA A 114 18.70 -14.03 13.17
N ARG A 115 17.91 -12.96 13.31
CA ARG A 115 18.46 -11.65 13.60
C ARG A 115 18.51 -11.55 15.12
N ILE A 116 19.71 -11.44 15.65
CA ILE A 116 19.88 -11.15 17.07
C ILE A 116 19.49 -9.69 17.23
N VAL A 117 18.31 -9.47 17.81
CA VAL A 117 17.92 -8.16 18.32
C VAL A 117 18.63 -8.05 19.66
N THR A 118 19.66 -7.20 19.74
CA THR A 118 20.47 -7.05 20.96
C THR A 118 19.61 -6.72 22.18
N ARG A 119 18.52 -5.94 21.98
CA ARG A 119 17.64 -5.42 23.04
C ARG A 119 16.16 -5.45 22.63
N PRO A 120 15.46 -6.59 22.79
CA PRO A 120 14.04 -6.73 22.43
C PRO A 120 13.11 -5.95 23.36
N ASP A 121 13.55 -5.64 24.58
CA ASP A 121 12.90 -4.72 25.52
C ASP A 121 12.78 -3.30 24.95
N VAL A 122 13.90 -2.75 24.46
CA VAL A 122 13.95 -1.40 23.84
C VAL A 122 13.04 -1.34 22.62
N GLU A 123 13.08 -2.36 21.76
CA GLU A 123 12.23 -2.40 20.56
C GLU A 123 10.74 -2.46 20.89
N ARG A 124 10.33 -3.28 21.86
CA ARG A 124 8.92 -3.36 22.29
C ARG A 124 8.41 -2.02 22.82
N CYS A 125 9.18 -1.34 23.66
CA CYS A 125 8.82 -0.01 24.14
C CYS A 125 8.69 1.01 23.00
N LEU A 126 9.55 0.89 21.97
CA LEU A 126 9.50 1.78 20.82
C LEU A 126 8.26 1.54 19.96
N VAL A 127 7.84 0.27 19.77
CA VAL A 127 6.61 -0.08 19.04
C VAL A 127 5.38 0.44 19.76
N ILE A 128 5.25 0.19 21.07
CA ILE A 128 4.14 0.71 21.89
C ILE A 128 4.06 2.24 21.79
N TRP A 129 5.22 2.91 21.79
CA TRP A 129 5.26 4.35 21.62
C TRP A 129 4.76 4.79 20.23
N VAL A 130 5.15 4.10 19.16
CA VAL A 130 4.64 4.40 17.80
C VAL A 130 3.11 4.24 17.75
N GLU A 131 2.58 3.13 18.25
CA GLU A 131 1.13 2.88 18.30
C GLU A 131 0.39 3.98 19.09
N SER A 132 0.98 4.45 20.19
CA SER A 132 0.43 5.58 20.97
C SER A 132 0.45 6.91 20.21
N MET A 133 1.45 7.16 19.34
CA MET A 133 1.46 8.35 18.48
C MET A 133 0.38 8.22 17.38
N GLU A 134 0.26 7.04 16.75
CA GLU A 134 -0.74 6.77 15.72
C GLU A 134 -2.17 6.92 16.24
N ASN A 135 -2.46 6.42 17.44
CA ASN A 135 -3.77 6.56 18.09
C ASN A 135 -4.14 8.01 18.41
N ARG A 136 -3.15 8.90 18.54
CA ARG A 136 -3.37 10.35 18.73
C ARG A 136 -3.44 11.11 17.40
N GLY A 137 -3.29 10.42 16.27
CA GLY A 137 -3.25 11.05 14.95
C GLY A 137 -1.95 11.78 14.66
N GLU A 138 -0.90 11.54 15.44
CA GLU A 138 0.38 12.23 15.32
C GLU A 138 1.32 11.50 14.35
N THR A 139 2.12 12.27 13.60
CA THR A 139 3.06 11.68 12.64
C THR A 139 4.40 11.36 13.29
N VAL A 140 4.89 10.13 13.09
CA VAL A 140 6.21 9.70 13.56
C VAL A 140 7.24 9.78 12.43
N THR A 141 8.36 10.47 12.69
CA THR A 141 9.48 10.57 11.73
C THR A 141 10.68 9.73 12.16
N GLY A 142 11.60 9.48 11.22
CA GLY A 142 12.84 8.75 11.49
C GLY A 142 13.69 9.35 12.62
N PRO A 143 13.97 10.67 12.61
CA PRO A 143 14.68 11.34 13.70
C PRO A 143 13.97 11.23 15.05
N MET A 144 12.63 11.32 15.08
CA MET A 144 11.85 11.13 16.32
C MET A 144 12.01 9.71 16.87
N LEU A 145 12.03 8.69 16.02
CA LEU A 145 12.30 7.31 16.43
C LEU A 145 13.69 7.15 17.04
N SER A 146 14.70 7.77 16.43
CA SER A 146 16.07 7.76 16.96
C SER A 146 16.17 8.41 18.34
N GLU A 147 15.58 9.58 18.51
CA GLU A 147 15.60 10.28 19.79
C GLU A 147 14.77 9.56 20.85
N LYS A 148 13.61 9.00 20.48
CA LYS A 148 12.80 8.22 21.42
C LYS A 148 13.51 6.95 21.86
N ARG A 149 14.17 6.25 20.94
CA ARG A 149 14.99 5.07 21.25
C ARG A 149 16.08 5.41 22.26
N ARG A 150 16.81 6.51 22.05
CA ARG A 150 17.85 6.99 22.98
C ARG A 150 17.31 7.17 24.40
N ARG A 151 16.14 7.81 24.53
CA ARG A 151 15.47 7.99 25.84
C ARG A 151 15.04 6.67 26.48
N ILE A 152 14.55 5.72 25.69
CA ILE A 152 14.21 4.38 26.18
C ILE A 152 15.47 3.65 26.67
N GLU A 153 16.57 3.75 25.92
CA GLU A 153 17.86 3.16 26.30
C GLU A 153 18.40 3.78 27.60
N GLU A 154 18.25 5.09 27.79
CA GLU A 154 18.58 5.77 29.06
C GLU A 154 17.69 5.29 30.22
N MET A 155 16.37 5.20 29.99
CA MET A 155 15.41 4.73 31.00
C MET A 155 15.68 3.28 31.43
N LEU A 156 16.07 2.42 30.48
CA LEU A 156 16.41 1.02 30.73
C LEU A 156 17.88 0.83 31.14
N LYS A 157 18.63 1.93 31.35
CA LYS A 157 20.05 1.95 31.75
C LYS A 157 20.92 1.05 30.88
N VAL A 158 20.69 1.07 29.57
CA VAL A 158 21.45 0.28 28.59
C VAL A 158 22.89 0.81 28.53
N PRO A 159 23.92 -0.04 28.68
CA PRO A 159 25.33 0.36 28.51
C PRO A 159 25.60 0.96 27.13
N ASP A 160 26.48 1.96 27.04
CA ASP A 160 26.75 2.69 25.79
C ASP A 160 27.31 1.80 24.67
N GLU A 161 27.94 0.69 25.03
CA GLU A 161 28.49 -0.32 24.11
C GLU A 161 27.39 -1.15 23.42
N GLU A 162 26.25 -1.34 24.08
CA GLU A 162 25.10 -2.09 23.57
C GLU A 162 24.13 -1.23 22.76
N ARG A 163 24.27 0.10 22.83
CA ARG A 163 23.39 1.04 22.12
C ARG A 163 23.65 1.03 20.62
N LEU A 164 22.58 1.02 19.84
CA LEU A 164 22.70 1.09 18.38
C LEU A 164 23.08 2.51 17.95
N LYS A 165 24.24 2.65 17.32
CA LYS A 165 24.74 3.92 16.80
C LYS A 165 24.27 4.14 15.35
N GLY A 166 23.93 5.39 15.02
CA GLY A 166 23.51 5.78 13.67
C GLY A 166 22.09 5.36 13.28
N SER A 167 21.75 5.47 11.99
CA SER A 167 20.40 5.26 11.44
C SER A 167 20.20 3.90 10.76
N GLY A 168 21.22 3.04 10.72
CA GLY A 168 21.17 1.75 9.99
C GLY A 168 20.12 0.77 10.51
N TRP A 169 19.79 0.83 11.80
CA TRP A 169 18.76 -0.01 12.42
C TRP A 169 17.34 0.39 12.01
N LEU A 170 17.11 1.66 11.66
CA LEU A 170 15.78 2.21 11.40
C LEU A 170 15.09 1.50 10.22
N THR A 171 15.84 1.23 9.15
CA THR A 171 15.32 0.50 7.98
C THR A 171 14.91 -0.93 8.34
N SER A 172 15.71 -1.60 9.17
CA SER A 172 15.43 -2.96 9.63
C SER A 172 14.24 -3.02 10.58
N PHE A 173 14.15 -2.08 11.51
CA PHE A 173 13.04 -1.93 12.45
C PHE A 173 11.73 -1.67 11.70
N LYS A 174 11.69 -0.68 10.80
CA LYS A 174 10.51 -0.39 9.99
C LYS A 174 10.03 -1.63 9.23
N LYS A 175 10.96 -2.39 8.65
CA LYS A 175 10.63 -3.63 7.94
C LYS A 175 10.07 -4.70 8.89
N ALA A 176 10.71 -4.93 10.03
CA ALA A 176 10.35 -5.98 10.99
C ALA A 176 8.92 -5.82 11.54
N TYR A 177 8.50 -4.57 11.76
CA TYR A 177 7.18 -4.21 12.27
C TYR A 177 6.21 -3.68 11.20
N HIS A 178 6.52 -3.90 9.91
CA HIS A 178 5.68 -3.48 8.77
C HIS A 178 5.29 -1.98 8.76
N MET A 179 6.17 -1.13 9.28
CA MET A 179 6.01 0.32 9.24
C MET A 179 6.43 0.86 7.88
N HIS A 180 5.54 1.63 7.27
CA HIS A 180 5.76 2.23 5.96
C HIS A 180 5.55 3.73 6.00
N GLU A 181 6.33 4.47 5.22
CA GLU A 181 5.99 5.86 4.93
C GLU A 181 4.70 5.89 4.11
N ARG A 182 3.66 6.50 4.69
CA ARG A 182 2.36 6.69 4.06
C ARG A 182 2.13 8.18 3.89
N ARG A 183 1.60 8.58 2.73
CA ARG A 183 1.12 9.94 2.55
C ARG A 183 -0.23 10.07 3.22
N HIS A 184 -0.34 10.94 4.21
CA HIS A 184 -1.64 11.32 4.77
C HIS A 184 -2.36 12.21 3.75
N HIS A 185 -3.62 11.89 3.46
CA HIS A 185 -4.43 12.61 2.48
C HIS A 185 -5.40 13.56 3.20
N GLY A 186 -5.12 14.87 3.13
CA GLY A 186 -6.06 15.96 3.43
C GLY A 186 -6.70 15.95 4.83
N GLU A 187 -7.90 16.55 4.89
CA GLU A 187 -8.75 16.69 6.09
C GLU A 187 -9.61 15.45 6.38
N ALA A 188 -9.31 14.29 5.79
CA ALA A 188 -10.12 13.08 5.98
C ALA A 188 -10.23 12.65 7.46
N GLY A 189 -9.31 13.09 8.32
CA GLY A 189 -9.34 12.86 9.77
C GLY A 189 -10.30 13.74 10.56
N SER A 190 -10.81 14.84 10.00
CA SER A 190 -11.78 15.72 10.67
C SER A 190 -13.24 15.42 10.30
N VAL A 191 -13.46 14.45 9.41
CA VAL A 191 -14.80 14.09 8.94
C VAL A 191 -15.42 13.06 9.88
N ASP A 192 -16.59 13.36 10.43
CA ASP A 192 -17.38 12.40 11.18
C ASP A 192 -17.92 11.32 10.24
N LEU A 193 -17.30 10.14 10.30
CA LEU A 193 -17.67 8.99 9.47
C LEU A 193 -19.11 8.52 9.73
N SER A 194 -19.64 8.74 10.95
CA SER A 194 -21.01 8.37 11.29
C SER A 194 -22.02 9.29 10.61
N ALA A 195 -21.77 10.60 10.61
CA ALA A 195 -22.56 11.58 9.87
C ALA A 195 -22.52 11.32 8.36
N VAL A 196 -21.33 11.00 7.81
CA VAL A 196 -21.19 10.65 6.38
C VAL A 196 -22.03 9.42 6.02
N GLU A 197 -22.05 8.40 6.87
CA GLU A 197 -22.83 7.19 6.61
C GLU A 197 -24.34 7.46 6.65
N GLN A 198 -24.80 8.34 7.54
CA GLN A 198 -26.19 8.79 7.56
C GLN A 198 -26.57 9.53 6.27
N GLU A 199 -25.74 10.51 5.86
CA GLU A 199 -25.97 11.26 4.63
C GLU A 199 -25.93 10.38 3.37
N ARG A 200 -25.07 9.36 3.34
CA ARG A 200 -25.05 8.36 2.26
C ARG A 200 -26.38 7.64 2.12
N LYS A 201 -27.03 7.28 3.22
CA LYS A 201 -28.35 6.62 3.19
C LYS A 201 -29.41 7.57 2.64
N VAL A 202 -29.39 8.85 3.05
CA VAL A 202 -30.30 9.88 2.52
C VAL A 202 -30.10 10.04 1.02
N LEU A 203 -28.86 10.17 0.56
CA LEU A 203 -28.54 10.29 -0.87
C LEU A 203 -28.96 9.05 -1.67
N GLN A 204 -28.84 7.84 -1.12
CA GLN A 204 -29.31 6.62 -1.77
C GLN A 204 -30.82 6.66 -2.03
N VAL A 205 -31.61 7.15 -1.07
CA VAL A 205 -33.07 7.30 -1.24
C VAL A 205 -33.41 8.33 -2.32
N VAL A 206 -32.69 9.46 -2.37
CA VAL A 206 -32.88 10.48 -3.41
C VAL A 206 -32.51 9.93 -4.79
N LEU A 207 -31.34 9.30 -4.90
CA LEU A 207 -30.83 8.75 -6.16
C LEU A 207 -31.69 7.58 -6.66
N ALA A 208 -32.37 6.83 -5.78
CA ALA A 208 -33.27 5.74 -6.16
C ALA A 208 -34.41 6.19 -7.10
N LYS A 209 -34.78 7.48 -7.09
CA LYS A 209 -35.79 8.05 -8.00
C LYS A 209 -35.32 8.15 -9.45
N PHE A 210 -34.02 8.09 -9.69
CA PHE A 210 -33.40 8.24 -11.01
C PHE A 210 -32.80 6.91 -11.46
N LYS A 211 -32.78 6.66 -12.76
CA LYS A 211 -32.08 5.49 -13.33
C LYS A 211 -30.56 5.68 -13.20
N PRO A 212 -29.76 4.61 -13.11
CA PRO A 212 -28.30 4.71 -13.04
C PRO A 212 -27.68 5.57 -14.17
N GLU A 213 -28.28 5.55 -15.36
CA GLU A 213 -27.84 6.31 -16.52
C GLU A 213 -28.04 7.83 -16.36
N ASP A 214 -29.01 8.23 -15.51
CA ASP A 214 -29.39 9.62 -15.23
C ASP A 214 -28.78 10.16 -13.93
N ARG A 215 -27.95 9.35 -13.25
CA ARG A 215 -27.25 9.76 -12.02
C ARG A 215 -25.84 10.21 -12.38
N TRP A 216 -25.63 11.52 -12.38
CA TRP A 216 -24.36 12.12 -12.77
C TRP A 216 -23.50 12.47 -11.56
N ASN A 217 -22.19 12.28 -11.69
CA ASN A 217 -21.21 12.80 -10.76
C ASN A 217 -20.26 13.74 -11.51
N ALA A 218 -20.02 14.90 -10.92
CA ALA A 218 -19.07 15.90 -11.40
C ALA A 218 -17.97 16.09 -10.36
N ASP A 219 -16.70 16.09 -10.78
CA ASP A 219 -15.58 16.35 -9.88
C ASP A 219 -14.50 17.19 -10.56
N GLU A 220 -13.89 18.09 -9.80
CA GLU A 220 -12.84 19.00 -10.27
C GLU A 220 -11.45 18.43 -9.91
N THR A 221 -10.60 18.27 -10.92
CA THR A 221 -9.19 17.95 -10.72
C THR A 221 -8.30 19.08 -11.20
N SER A 222 -7.19 19.33 -10.49
CA SER A 222 -6.23 20.38 -10.84
C SER A 222 -4.94 19.78 -11.39
N PHE A 223 -4.55 20.21 -12.58
CA PHE A 223 -3.25 19.92 -13.18
C PHE A 223 -2.24 21.02 -12.88
N PHE A 224 -1.08 20.68 -12.31
CA PHE A 224 -0.03 21.62 -11.94
C PHE A 224 1.27 21.38 -12.75
N PRO A 225 1.36 21.88 -14.00
CA PRO A 225 2.49 21.55 -14.89
C PRO A 225 3.82 22.17 -14.47
N SER A 226 3.80 23.20 -13.62
CA SER A 226 5.01 23.92 -13.18
C SER A 226 5.36 23.66 -11.72
N LEU A 227 4.75 22.65 -11.09
CA LEU A 227 5.03 22.32 -9.70
C LEU A 227 6.32 21.48 -9.63
N ALA A 228 7.39 22.09 -9.13
CA ALA A 228 8.63 21.38 -8.85
C ALA A 228 8.48 20.45 -7.63
N PRO A 229 9.22 19.33 -7.56
CA PRO A 229 9.31 18.53 -6.36
C PRO A 229 9.89 19.37 -5.21
N ASP A 230 9.44 19.09 -3.98
CA ASP A 230 9.89 19.77 -2.76
C ASP A 230 11.02 19.06 -2.03
N ARG A 231 11.48 17.93 -2.58
CA ARG A 231 12.64 17.16 -2.10
C ARG A 231 13.51 16.75 -3.28
N GLY A 232 14.82 16.80 -3.09
CA GLY A 232 15.80 16.41 -4.10
C GLY A 232 17.13 16.04 -3.44
N LEU A 233 17.99 15.36 -4.19
CA LEU A 233 19.37 15.10 -3.77
C LEU A 233 20.20 16.36 -4.01
N CYS A 234 20.92 16.82 -3.00
CA CYS A 234 21.72 18.04 -3.07
C CYS A 234 23.06 17.84 -2.34
N THR A 235 24.14 18.40 -2.89
CA THR A 235 25.49 18.38 -2.29
C THR A 235 25.70 19.46 -1.22
N ARG A 236 24.77 20.41 -1.12
CA ARG A 236 24.73 21.48 -0.14
C ARG A 236 23.28 21.85 0.14
N GLU A 237 23.05 22.52 1.26
CA GLU A 237 21.74 23.07 1.58
C GLU A 237 21.35 24.13 0.53
N LEU A 238 20.15 23.98 -0.02
CA LEU A 238 19.59 24.90 -1.01
C LEU A 238 18.38 25.58 -0.41
N SER A 239 18.31 26.90 -0.58
CA SER A 239 17.10 27.65 -0.25
C SER A 239 15.92 27.14 -1.09
N GLY A 240 14.76 27.01 -0.45
CA GLY A 240 13.54 26.59 -1.13
C GLY A 240 13.18 27.51 -2.29
N LYS A 241 12.77 26.95 -3.43
CA LYS A 241 12.24 27.73 -4.55
C LYS A 241 10.76 28.04 -4.31
N LYS A 242 10.34 29.27 -4.61
CA LYS A 242 8.91 29.64 -4.60
C LYS A 242 8.17 28.73 -5.59
N LYS A 243 7.25 27.91 -5.07
CA LYS A 243 6.44 27.00 -5.89
C LYS A 243 5.56 27.81 -6.84
N SER A 244 5.57 27.47 -8.12
CA SER A 244 4.60 28.01 -9.07
C SER A 244 3.21 27.54 -8.68
N LYS A 245 2.27 28.48 -8.53
CA LYS A 245 0.84 28.19 -8.30
C LYS A 245 0.06 28.06 -9.60
N PHE A 246 0.76 28.03 -10.75
CA PHE A 246 0.11 27.84 -12.04
C PHE A 246 -0.58 26.48 -12.09
N ARG A 247 -1.88 26.51 -12.39
CA ARG A 247 -2.74 25.34 -12.46
C ARG A 247 -3.76 25.50 -13.58
N ILE A 248 -4.23 24.37 -14.06
CA ILE A 248 -5.38 24.26 -14.96
C ILE A 248 -6.36 23.32 -14.25
N SER A 249 -7.55 23.80 -13.94
CA SER A 249 -8.61 22.95 -13.42
C SER A 249 -9.35 22.27 -14.55
N VAL A 250 -9.79 21.04 -14.31
CA VAL A 250 -10.53 20.22 -15.25
C VAL A 250 -11.74 19.66 -14.53
N LEU A 251 -12.93 20.00 -14.99
CA LEU A 251 -14.17 19.37 -14.53
C LEU A 251 -14.41 18.12 -15.37
N VAL A 252 -14.62 17.00 -14.69
CA VAL A 252 -14.96 15.72 -15.30
C VAL A 252 -16.36 15.33 -14.84
N ILE A 253 -17.24 15.00 -15.78
CA ILE A 253 -18.61 14.57 -15.48
C ILE A 253 -18.91 13.25 -16.18
N THR A 254 -19.43 12.28 -15.43
CA THR A 254 -19.82 10.97 -15.94
C THR A 254 -21.09 10.49 -15.24
N ASN A 255 -21.91 9.72 -15.94
CA ASN A 255 -23.03 9.03 -15.31
C ASN A 255 -22.55 7.83 -14.48
N GLN A 256 -23.41 7.30 -13.59
CA GLN A 256 -23.06 6.23 -12.65
C GLN A 256 -22.61 4.95 -13.36
N THR A 257 -23.17 4.65 -14.52
CA THR A 257 -22.78 3.48 -15.33
C THR A 257 -21.48 3.67 -16.09
N GLY A 258 -21.02 4.92 -16.26
CA GLY A 258 -19.83 5.28 -17.04
C GLY A 258 -20.02 5.17 -18.55
N THR A 259 -21.26 4.97 -19.02
CA THR A 259 -21.58 4.87 -20.45
C THR A 259 -21.54 6.22 -21.13
N GLU A 260 -21.86 7.29 -20.39
CA GLU A 260 -21.86 8.66 -20.89
C GLU A 260 -20.88 9.52 -20.09
N LYS A 261 -20.10 10.31 -20.84
CA LYS A 261 -19.11 11.24 -20.30
C LYS A 261 -19.29 12.57 -20.98
N GLN A 262 -19.44 13.63 -20.20
CA GLN A 262 -19.48 14.97 -20.75
C GLN A 262 -18.10 15.40 -21.24
N LYS A 263 -18.08 16.42 -22.11
CA LYS A 263 -16.83 17.04 -22.56
C LYS A 263 -16.08 17.60 -21.35
N LEU A 264 -14.76 17.45 -21.36
CA LEU A 264 -13.92 18.06 -20.34
C LEU A 264 -14.01 19.58 -20.42
N LEU A 265 -14.33 20.19 -19.29
CA LEU A 265 -14.31 21.63 -19.13
C LEU A 265 -12.98 22.03 -18.48
N PHE A 266 -12.21 22.84 -19.20
CA PHE A 266 -10.92 23.36 -18.75
C PHE A 266 -11.08 24.77 -18.19
N ILE A 267 -10.47 25.05 -17.04
CA ILE A 267 -10.45 26.38 -16.45
C ILE A 267 -9.01 26.82 -16.22
N GLY A 268 -8.62 27.95 -16.81
CA GLY A 268 -7.30 28.53 -16.59
C GLY A 268 -7.36 29.99 -16.15
N CYS A 269 -6.17 30.57 -15.93
CA CYS A 269 -6.04 31.94 -15.42
C CYS A 269 -6.36 33.04 -16.46
N TYR A 270 -6.31 32.71 -17.75
CA TYR A 270 -6.28 33.70 -18.83
C TYR A 270 -7.29 33.36 -19.91
N ALA A 271 -8.11 34.32 -20.31
CA ALA A 271 -9.07 34.15 -21.41
C ALA A 271 -8.43 33.67 -22.72
N ARG A 272 -7.20 34.13 -23.01
CA ARG A 272 -6.42 33.75 -24.19
C ARG A 272 -5.02 33.30 -23.79
N PRO A 273 -4.83 32.00 -23.46
CA PRO A 273 -3.54 31.47 -23.05
C PRO A 273 -2.45 31.69 -24.10
N ARG A 274 -1.24 32.04 -23.64
CA ARG A 274 -0.09 32.28 -24.53
C ARG A 274 0.32 31.02 -25.31
N CYS A 275 0.16 29.83 -24.71
CA CYS A 275 0.46 28.55 -25.37
C CYS A 275 -0.39 28.28 -26.62
N PHE A 276 -1.53 28.98 -26.78
CA PHE A 276 -2.35 28.92 -27.98
C PHE A 276 -2.10 30.09 -28.93
N ASN A 277 -0.95 30.77 -28.82
CA ASN A 277 -0.63 31.98 -29.57
C ASN A 277 -1.72 33.06 -29.46
N LYS A 278 -2.32 33.18 -28.27
CA LYS A 278 -3.45 34.07 -27.97
C LYS A 278 -4.71 33.81 -28.83
N LYS A 279 -4.81 32.65 -29.48
CA LYS A 279 -6.04 32.21 -30.15
C LYS A 279 -7.07 31.78 -29.11
N ASP A 280 -8.33 31.86 -29.51
CA ASP A 280 -9.47 31.39 -28.72
C ASP A 280 -9.42 29.86 -28.57
N PRO A 281 -9.41 29.31 -27.34
CA PRO A 281 -9.45 27.87 -27.09
C PRO A 281 -10.60 27.14 -27.79
N ALA A 282 -11.76 27.79 -27.98
CA ALA A 282 -12.89 27.21 -28.70
C ALA A 282 -12.59 26.98 -30.20
N ARG A 283 -11.60 27.69 -30.75
CA ARG A 283 -11.16 27.57 -32.15
C ARG A 283 -9.97 26.62 -32.33
N MET A 284 -9.52 25.97 -31.27
CA MET A 284 -8.49 24.93 -31.35
C MET A 284 -9.02 23.70 -32.07
N ARG A 285 -8.13 22.82 -32.52
CA ARG A 285 -8.50 21.55 -33.15
C ARG A 285 -7.84 20.39 -32.38
N PRO A 286 -8.59 19.62 -31.58
CA PRO A 286 -10.05 19.74 -31.34
C PRO A 286 -10.44 20.99 -30.52
N PRO A 287 -11.69 21.48 -30.64
CA PRO A 287 -12.20 22.59 -29.82
C PRO A 287 -12.12 22.25 -28.34
N LEU A 288 -11.62 23.19 -27.53
CA LEU A 288 -11.55 23.05 -26.09
C LEU A 288 -12.73 23.79 -25.46
N TYR A 289 -13.49 23.11 -24.61
CA TYR A 289 -14.46 23.78 -23.75
C TYR A 289 -13.70 24.43 -22.60
N TYR A 290 -13.55 25.75 -22.66
CA TYR A 290 -12.60 26.49 -21.83
C TYR A 290 -13.22 27.73 -21.23
N HIS A 291 -13.10 27.88 -19.92
CA HIS A 291 -13.43 29.10 -19.19
C HIS A 291 -12.19 29.68 -18.54
N PHE A 292 -12.26 30.97 -18.20
CA PHE A 292 -11.18 31.64 -17.49
C PHE A 292 -11.67 32.24 -16.18
N ASN A 293 -10.82 32.14 -15.18
CA ASN A 293 -10.98 32.80 -13.90
C ASN A 293 -9.58 33.12 -13.38
N LYS A 294 -9.35 34.28 -12.77
CA LYS A 294 -8.03 34.67 -12.22
C LYS A 294 -7.41 33.58 -11.33
N LYS A 295 -8.24 32.82 -10.60
CA LYS A 295 -7.81 31.73 -9.72
C LYS A 295 -7.71 30.36 -10.42
N ALA A 296 -8.13 30.26 -11.67
CA ALA A 296 -8.27 29.03 -12.45
C ALA A 296 -9.10 27.95 -11.74
N TRP A 297 -10.18 28.37 -11.07
CA TRP A 297 -11.08 27.52 -10.28
C TRP A 297 -12.49 27.57 -10.81
N MET A 298 -13.25 26.50 -10.57
CA MET A 298 -14.69 26.48 -10.75
C MET A 298 -15.34 27.61 -9.95
N THR A 299 -16.32 28.27 -10.55
CA THR A 299 -17.20 29.24 -9.90
C THR A 299 -18.64 28.84 -10.14
N MET A 300 -19.56 29.34 -9.32
CA MET A 300 -20.99 29.11 -9.54
C MET A 300 -21.43 29.54 -10.95
N VAL A 301 -20.97 30.70 -11.41
CA VAL A 301 -21.26 31.19 -12.77
C VAL A 301 -20.79 30.22 -13.87
N ILE A 302 -19.59 29.64 -13.74
CA ILE A 302 -19.08 28.67 -14.73
C ILE A 302 -19.81 27.33 -14.64
N PHE A 303 -20.32 26.97 -13.46
CA PHE A 303 -21.04 25.72 -13.23
C PHE A 303 -22.50 25.77 -13.71
N GLU A 304 -23.11 26.96 -13.73
CA GLU A 304 -24.49 27.20 -14.19
C GLU A 304 -24.62 27.32 -15.71
N GLU A 305 -23.52 27.59 -16.43
CA GLU A 305 -23.44 27.65 -17.90
C GLU A 305 -23.52 26.25 -18.55
#